data_AF-N0BAR0-F1
#
_entry.id   AF-N0BAR0-F1
#
_cell.length_a   1.000
_cell.length_b   1.000
_cell.length_c   1.000
_cell.angle_alpha   90.00
_cell.angle_beta   90.00
_cell.angle_gamma   90.00
#
_symmetry.space_group_name_H-M   'P 1'
#
loop_
_entity.id
_entity.type
_entity.pdbx_description
1 polymer ?
#
loop_
_entity_poly.entity_id
_entity_poly.type
_entity_poly.pdbx_seq_one_letter_code
_entity_poly.pdbx_strand_id
1 'polypeptide(L)'
;MGPEAYFALAGKTDRPLAPQLAWAPPRRLSNLQIMTPLIYVLNGPNLNLLGVREPAIYGSETLDDLRSRTEKAAAASGLTIEFRQSNIEGEIVNWVQEARGKAKGIIINAGAYTHTSVAILDALQAAELPVIEVHLSNIFRRDQFRQHSYVSLAATGVICGLGGKGYELAVAAMANILAASKA
;
A
#
# COMPACT_ATOMS: atom_id res chain seq x y z
N MET A 1 27.86 -55.19 75.30
CA MET A 1 28.88 -56.19 74.93
C MET A 1 28.90 -56.27 73.41
N GLY A 2 30.01 -55.93 72.75
CA GLY A 2 30.19 -56.11 71.29
C GLY A 2 30.56 -57.56 70.95
N PRO A 3 31.27 -57.87 69.85
CA PRO A 3 31.71 -57.00 68.74
C PRO A 3 31.69 -57.69 67.33
N GLU A 4 32.27 -56.98 66.33
CA GLU A 4 32.82 -57.43 65.02
C GLU A 4 31.85 -57.67 63.85
N ALA A 5 31.83 -56.93 62.73
CA ALA A 5 32.83 -56.35 61.79
C ALA A 5 32.80 -57.13 60.45
N TYR A 6 32.58 -56.43 59.32
CA TYR A 6 33.39 -56.58 58.10
C TYR A 6 33.13 -55.43 57.12
N PHE A 7 34.22 -54.83 56.66
CA PHE A 7 34.34 -53.72 55.71
C PHE A 7 33.98 -54.13 54.27
N ALA A 8 33.42 -53.20 53.48
CA ALA A 8 33.83 -52.98 52.08
C ALA A 8 33.34 -51.61 51.54
N LEU A 9 34.31 -50.82 51.06
CA LEU A 9 34.18 -49.53 50.39
C LEU A 9 33.69 -49.69 48.95
N ALA A 10 32.69 -48.90 48.52
CA ALA A 10 32.56 -48.48 47.12
C ALA A 10 31.66 -47.24 46.96
N GLY A 11 32.26 -46.15 46.46
CA GLY A 11 31.64 -45.25 45.50
C GLY A 11 30.47 -44.37 45.94
N LYS A 12 30.78 -43.14 46.38
CA LYS A 12 29.86 -42.01 46.28
C LYS A 12 29.48 -41.79 44.82
N THR A 13 28.19 -41.87 44.49
CA THR A 13 27.62 -41.10 43.37
C THR A 13 26.30 -40.50 43.83
N ASP A 14 26.38 -39.33 44.47
CA ASP A 14 25.26 -38.40 44.57
C ASP A 14 24.95 -37.89 43.15
N ARG A 15 23.99 -38.50 42.48
CA ARG A 15 23.36 -37.88 41.31
C ARG A 15 22.31 -36.90 41.85
N PRO A 16 22.39 -35.59 41.55
CA PRO A 16 21.29 -34.70 41.84
C PRO A 16 20.08 -35.09 40.97
N LEU A 17 18.91 -35.18 41.58
CA LEU A 17 17.63 -35.28 40.87
C LEU A 17 17.51 -34.08 39.93
N ALA A 18 17.41 -34.35 38.63
CA ALA A 18 17.18 -33.31 37.64
C ALA A 18 15.86 -32.57 37.94
N PRO A 19 15.81 -31.23 37.84
CA PRO A 19 14.57 -30.50 38.05
C PRO A 19 13.58 -30.88 36.95
N GLN A 20 12.37 -31.27 37.35
CA GLN A 20 11.26 -31.48 36.44
C GLN A 20 11.00 -30.16 35.67
N LEU A 21 11.39 -30.12 34.39
CA LEU A 21 10.98 -29.04 33.50
C LEU A 21 9.46 -29.15 33.32
N ALA A 22 8.73 -28.22 33.93
CA ALA A 22 7.32 -28.02 33.64
C ALA A 22 7.15 -27.69 32.14
N TRP A 23 6.39 -28.51 31.42
CA TRP A 23 5.95 -28.21 30.08
C TRP A 23 5.05 -26.97 30.11
N ALA A 24 5.55 -25.84 29.61
CA ALA A 24 4.73 -24.67 29.35
C ALA A 24 4.03 -24.86 27.99
N PRO A 25 2.69 -24.74 27.90
CA PRO A 25 2.01 -24.83 26.62
C PRO A 25 2.49 -23.70 25.69
N PRO A 26 2.55 -23.92 24.36
CA PRO A 26 2.93 -22.88 23.43
C PRO A 26 2.04 -21.66 23.65
N ARG A 27 2.66 -20.50 23.89
CA ARG A 27 1.95 -19.23 24.01
C ARG A 27 1.12 -19.05 22.76
N ARG A 28 -0.21 -19.05 22.91
CA ARG A 28 -1.14 -18.66 21.84
C ARG A 28 -0.68 -17.27 21.38
N LEU A 29 -0.26 -17.16 20.12
CA LEU A 29 -0.04 -15.86 19.47
C LEU A 29 -1.41 -15.21 19.26
N SER A 30 -2.04 -14.77 20.34
CA SER A 30 -3.26 -13.98 20.29
C SER A 30 -2.89 -12.55 19.91
N ASN A 31 -3.39 -12.12 18.76
CA ASN A 31 -3.47 -10.74 18.29
C ASN A 31 -2.16 -10.12 17.77
N LEU A 32 -1.58 -10.68 16.71
CA LEU A 32 -0.96 -9.82 15.71
C LEU A 32 -2.12 -9.24 14.87
N GLN A 33 -2.55 -8.02 15.18
CA GLN A 33 -3.52 -7.31 14.36
C GLN A 33 -2.80 -7.03 13.04
N ILE A 34 -3.00 -7.89 12.03
CA ILE A 34 -2.42 -7.71 10.69
C ILE A 34 -3.10 -6.47 10.12
N MET A 35 -2.45 -5.32 10.28
CA MET A 35 -2.91 -4.09 9.63
C MET A 35 -2.77 -4.28 8.13
N THR A 36 -3.91 -4.35 7.45
CA THR A 36 -3.97 -4.37 6.00
C THR A 36 -3.25 -3.13 5.46
N PRO A 37 -2.26 -3.27 4.55
CA PRO A 37 -1.52 -2.12 4.04
C PRO A 37 -2.45 -1.12 3.36
N LEU A 38 -2.33 0.15 3.76
CA LEU A 38 -3.09 1.26 3.20
C LEU A 38 -2.36 1.85 1.99
N ILE A 39 -3.10 2.15 0.93
CA ILE A 39 -2.62 2.94 -0.22
C ILE A 39 -3.48 4.18 -0.39
N TYR A 40 -2.88 5.30 -0.78
CA TYR A 40 -3.63 6.51 -1.09
C TYR A 40 -3.96 6.53 -2.58
N VAL A 41 -5.22 6.76 -2.92
CA VAL A 41 -5.69 6.92 -4.31
C VAL A 41 -6.14 8.36 -4.49
N LEU A 42 -5.30 9.15 -5.13
CA LEU A 42 -5.45 10.60 -5.23
C LEU A 42 -5.91 11.01 -6.63
N ASN A 43 -6.95 11.84 -6.68
CA ASN A 43 -7.59 12.26 -7.91
C ASN A 43 -7.54 13.79 -8.01
N GLY A 44 -6.97 14.28 -9.10
CA GLY A 44 -6.79 15.69 -9.38
C GLY A 44 -8.04 16.38 -9.89
N PRO A 45 -7.86 17.58 -10.49
CA PRO A 45 -8.95 18.46 -10.81
C PRO A 45 -9.86 17.89 -11.90
N ASN A 46 -11.14 18.26 -11.81
CA ASN A 46 -12.23 17.91 -12.72
C ASN A 46 -12.63 16.42 -12.76
N LEU A 47 -11.94 15.52 -12.03
CA LEU A 47 -12.35 14.11 -11.96
C LEU A 47 -13.67 13.92 -11.19
N ASN A 48 -14.06 14.89 -10.35
CA ASN A 48 -15.41 14.92 -9.75
C ASN A 48 -16.54 15.11 -10.77
N LEU A 49 -16.23 15.48 -12.02
CA LEU A 49 -17.22 15.68 -13.08
C LEU A 49 -17.41 14.44 -13.99
N LEU A 50 -16.74 13.32 -13.68
CA LEU A 50 -16.93 12.05 -14.39
C LEU A 50 -18.40 11.60 -14.34
N GLY A 51 -18.91 11.09 -15.46
CA GLY A 51 -20.29 10.63 -15.63
C GLY A 51 -21.35 11.74 -15.69
N VAL A 52 -20.99 12.99 -15.38
CA VAL A 52 -21.91 14.15 -15.39
C VAL A 52 -21.85 14.91 -16.72
N ARG A 53 -20.66 14.99 -17.34
CA ARG A 53 -20.45 15.77 -18.56
C ARG A 53 -20.51 14.89 -19.80
N GLU A 54 -21.45 15.21 -20.70
CA GLU A 54 -21.60 14.58 -22.03
C GLU A 54 -21.43 13.04 -22.00
N PRO A 55 -22.31 12.28 -21.32
CA PRO A 55 -22.14 10.84 -21.08
C PRO A 55 -22.00 10.00 -22.35
N ALA A 56 -22.59 10.46 -23.45
CA ALA A 56 -22.48 9.84 -24.77
C ALA A 56 -21.05 9.87 -25.34
N ILE A 57 -20.19 10.79 -24.86
CA ILE A 57 -18.81 10.99 -25.34
C ILE A 57 -17.79 10.45 -24.33
N TYR A 58 -18.03 10.63 -23.02
CA TYR A 58 -17.06 10.31 -21.96
C TYR A 58 -17.40 9.06 -21.14
N GLY A 59 -18.54 8.43 -21.42
CA GLY A 59 -19.08 7.32 -20.63
C GLY A 59 -19.91 7.80 -19.43
N SER A 60 -20.70 6.89 -18.88
CA SER A 60 -21.56 7.13 -17.72
C SER A 60 -20.90 6.82 -16.37
N GLU A 61 -19.63 6.42 -16.41
CA GLU A 61 -18.87 6.04 -15.22
C GLU A 61 -18.58 7.27 -14.35
N THR A 62 -19.03 7.22 -13.09
CA THR A 62 -18.83 8.31 -12.13
C THR A 62 -17.56 8.10 -11.32
N LEU A 63 -17.14 9.12 -10.55
CA LEU A 63 -16.02 8.99 -9.63
C LEU A 63 -16.32 8.00 -8.49
N ASP A 64 -17.56 7.93 -8.02
CA ASP A 64 -18.00 6.94 -7.03
C ASP A 64 -18.04 5.51 -7.62
N ASP A 65 -18.45 5.43 -8.90
CA ASP A 65 -18.14 4.37 -9.88
C ASP A 65 -16.77 3.72 -9.72
N LEU A 66 -15.79 4.60 -9.81
CA LEU A 66 -14.39 4.29 -9.85
C LEU A 66 -13.85 3.97 -8.45
N ARG A 67 -14.29 4.71 -7.43
CA ARG A 67 -13.98 4.41 -6.02
C ARG A 67 -14.40 2.98 -5.67
N SER A 68 -15.66 2.63 -5.89
CA SER A 68 -16.21 1.33 -5.52
C SER A 68 -15.46 0.16 -6.16
N ARG A 69 -15.06 0.31 -7.43
CA ARG A 69 -14.23 -0.70 -8.12
C ARG A 69 -12.81 -0.77 -7.59
N THR A 70 -12.20 0.38 -7.32
CA THR A 70 -10.83 0.45 -6.80
C THR A 70 -10.78 -0.18 -5.40
N GLU A 71 -11.77 0.10 -4.54
CA GLU A 71 -11.91 -0.52 -3.22
C GLU A 71 -12.06 -2.04 -3.33
N LYS A 72 -12.90 -2.51 -4.24
CA LYS A 72 -13.08 -3.95 -4.48
C LYS A 72 -11.79 -4.62 -4.96
N ALA A 73 -11.07 -4.00 -5.89
CA ALA A 73 -9.79 -4.51 -6.38
C ALA A 73 -8.71 -4.54 -5.27
N ALA A 74 -8.69 -3.52 -4.41
CA ALA A 74 -7.76 -3.45 -3.29
C ALA A 74 -8.06 -4.53 -2.25
N ALA A 75 -9.32 -4.70 -1.87
CA ALA A 75 -9.74 -5.74 -0.95
C ALA A 75 -9.39 -7.14 -1.48
N ALA A 76 -9.60 -7.41 -2.77
CA ALA A 76 -9.20 -8.66 -3.42
C ALA A 76 -7.68 -8.89 -3.41
N SER A 77 -6.88 -7.82 -3.33
CA SER A 77 -5.41 -7.86 -3.27
C SER A 77 -4.86 -7.79 -1.83
N GLY A 78 -5.71 -7.84 -0.81
CA GLY A 78 -5.29 -7.73 0.59
C GLY A 78 -4.77 -6.33 0.96
N LEU A 79 -5.32 -5.29 0.33
CA LEU A 79 -5.02 -3.87 0.56
C LEU A 79 -6.27 -3.11 1.00
N THR A 80 -6.09 -1.98 1.66
CA THR A 80 -7.13 -0.96 1.86
C THR A 80 -6.74 0.32 1.13
N ILE A 81 -7.72 1.16 0.78
CA ILE A 81 -7.45 2.43 0.12
C ILE A 81 -8.02 3.61 0.90
N GLU A 82 -7.33 4.74 0.81
CA GLU A 82 -7.84 6.07 1.12
C GLU A 82 -8.08 6.79 -0.21
N PHE A 83 -9.33 6.92 -0.64
CA PHE A 83 -9.68 7.49 -1.94
C PHE A 83 -10.11 8.95 -1.81
N ARG A 84 -9.31 9.88 -2.35
CA ARG A 84 -9.55 11.33 -2.25
C ARG A 84 -9.53 12.01 -3.61
N GLN A 85 -10.22 13.13 -3.69
CA GLN A 85 -10.24 13.99 -4.88
C GLN A 85 -10.20 15.46 -4.48
N SER A 86 -9.41 16.26 -5.19
CA SER A 86 -9.44 17.73 -5.05
C SER A 86 -9.19 18.46 -6.36
N ASN A 87 -9.79 19.65 -6.44
CA ASN A 87 -9.49 20.65 -7.47
C ASN A 87 -8.41 21.65 -7.04
N ILE A 88 -7.89 21.54 -5.82
CA ILE A 88 -6.91 22.45 -5.22
C ILE A 88 -5.57 21.72 -5.13
N GLU A 89 -4.57 22.22 -5.85
CA GLU A 89 -3.22 21.63 -5.91
C GLU A 89 -2.62 21.40 -4.52
N GLY A 90 -2.68 22.40 -3.64
CA GLY A 90 -2.13 22.31 -2.29
C GLY A 90 -2.75 21.22 -1.42
N GLU A 91 -4.03 20.85 -1.64
CA GLU A 91 -4.65 19.74 -0.90
C GLU A 91 -4.05 18.40 -1.33
N ILE A 92 -3.78 18.22 -2.62
CA ILE A 92 -3.13 17.01 -3.14
C ILE A 92 -1.71 16.91 -2.58
N VAL A 93 -0.96 18.02 -2.56
CA VAL A 93 0.37 18.10 -1.94
C VAL A 93 0.31 17.68 -0.47
N ASN A 94 -0.64 18.23 0.29
CA ASN A 94 -0.81 17.87 1.71
C ASN A 94 -1.12 16.39 1.90
N TRP A 95 -1.96 15.79 1.03
CA TRP A 95 -2.28 14.36 1.12
C TRP A 95 -1.11 13.46 0.74
N VAL A 96 -0.27 13.87 -0.21
CA VAL A 96 0.97 13.16 -0.52
C VAL A 96 1.92 13.16 0.69
N GLN A 97 2.08 14.31 1.35
CA GLN A 97 2.88 14.43 2.57
C GLN A 97 2.28 13.60 3.72
N GLU A 98 0.96 13.60 3.87
CA GLU A 98 0.25 12.77 4.85
C GLU A 98 0.50 11.27 4.60
N ALA A 99 0.49 10.85 3.33
CA ALA A 99 0.67 9.45 2.94
C ALA A 99 2.02 8.89 3.41
N ARG A 100 3.10 9.70 3.43
CA ARG A 100 4.45 9.28 3.87
C ARG A 100 4.44 8.60 5.25
N GLY A 101 3.59 9.05 6.17
CA GLY A 101 3.48 8.49 7.53
C GLY A 101 2.39 7.44 7.71
N LYS A 102 1.45 7.30 6.78
CA LYS A 102 0.22 6.52 6.96
C LYS A 102 0.01 5.39 5.94
N ALA A 103 0.58 5.52 4.75
CA ALA A 103 0.37 4.62 3.63
C ALA A 103 1.64 3.83 3.30
N LYS A 104 1.49 2.87 2.40
CA LYS A 104 2.58 2.09 1.82
C LYS A 104 2.81 2.38 0.34
N GLY A 105 1.88 3.08 -0.31
CA GLY A 105 2.01 3.48 -1.71
C GLY A 105 0.96 4.51 -2.11
N ILE A 106 1.19 5.15 -3.25
CA ILE A 106 0.30 6.16 -3.82
C ILE A 106 -0.07 5.75 -5.24
N ILE A 107 -1.36 5.78 -5.56
CA ILE A 107 -1.89 5.77 -6.92
C ILE A 107 -2.42 7.18 -7.17
N ILE A 108 -1.98 7.84 -8.24
CA ILE A 108 -2.37 9.21 -8.52
C ILE A 108 -2.82 9.39 -9.97
N ASN A 109 -4.02 9.94 -10.14
CA ASN A 109 -4.44 10.56 -11.38
C ASN A 109 -4.50 12.06 -11.15
N ALA A 110 -3.42 12.77 -11.47
CA ALA A 110 -3.31 14.21 -11.19
C ALA A 110 -4.16 15.08 -12.14
N GLY A 111 -4.95 14.49 -13.05
CA GLY A 111 -5.74 15.23 -14.03
C GLY A 111 -4.88 16.22 -14.81
N ALA A 112 -5.32 17.47 -14.91
CA ALA A 112 -4.57 18.52 -15.59
C ALA A 112 -3.22 18.86 -14.91
N TYR A 113 -3.10 18.65 -13.59
CA TYR A 113 -1.89 19.01 -12.85
C TYR A 113 -0.70 18.15 -13.18
N THR A 114 -0.89 16.98 -13.80
CA THR A 114 0.24 16.19 -14.32
C THR A 114 1.11 17.02 -15.27
N HIS A 115 0.51 17.95 -16.02
CA HIS A 115 1.20 18.74 -17.04
C HIS A 115 1.82 20.04 -16.50
N THR A 116 1.46 20.47 -15.29
CA THR A 116 1.79 21.82 -14.79
C THR A 116 2.42 21.83 -13.40
N SER A 117 2.18 20.81 -12.58
CA SER A 117 2.49 20.86 -11.15
C SER A 117 3.87 20.31 -10.84
N VAL A 118 4.84 21.21 -10.71
CA VAL A 118 6.13 20.89 -10.10
C VAL A 118 5.95 20.65 -8.58
N ALA A 119 5.00 21.34 -7.94
CA ALA A 119 4.74 21.18 -6.51
C ALA A 119 4.29 19.75 -6.13
N ILE A 120 3.43 19.13 -6.94
CA ILE A 120 3.03 17.72 -6.74
C ILE A 120 4.21 16.78 -7.01
N LEU A 121 5.03 17.05 -8.04
CA LEU A 121 6.25 16.28 -8.30
C LEU A 121 7.19 16.28 -7.09
N ASP A 122 7.52 17.45 -6.56
CA ASP A 122 8.42 17.57 -5.41
C ASP A 122 7.86 16.85 -4.17
N ALA A 123 6.54 16.96 -3.94
CA ALA A 123 5.88 16.24 -2.86
C ALA A 123 5.97 14.71 -3.03
N LEU A 124 5.77 14.20 -4.26
CA LEU A 124 5.85 12.77 -4.54
C LEU A 124 7.28 12.24 -4.38
N GLN A 125 8.29 12.98 -4.84
CA GLN A 125 9.70 12.62 -4.63
C GLN A 125 10.06 12.60 -3.14
N ALA A 126 9.54 13.55 -2.37
CA ALA A 126 9.75 13.60 -0.92
C ALA A 126 8.92 12.57 -0.13
N ALA A 127 7.94 11.90 -0.76
CA ALA A 127 7.11 10.91 -0.07
C ALA A 127 7.86 9.60 0.23
N GLU A 128 8.90 9.26 -0.55
CA GLU A 128 9.67 8.01 -0.43
C GLU A 128 8.78 6.74 -0.48
N LEU A 129 7.65 6.83 -1.19
CA LEU A 129 6.71 5.74 -1.40
C LEU A 129 6.70 5.33 -2.88
N PRO A 130 6.39 4.07 -3.23
CA PRO A 130 6.09 3.71 -4.60
C PRO A 130 4.85 4.49 -5.09
N VAL A 131 4.95 5.04 -6.30
CA VAL A 131 3.92 5.86 -6.93
C VAL A 131 3.53 5.22 -8.26
N ILE A 132 2.23 5.06 -8.51
CA ILE A 132 1.71 4.68 -9.83
C ILE A 132 0.85 5.83 -10.35
N GLU A 133 1.22 6.35 -11.51
CA GLU A 133 0.42 7.35 -12.20
C GLU A 133 -0.65 6.69 -13.07
N VAL A 134 -1.87 7.22 -13.03
CA VAL A 134 -2.99 6.72 -13.82
C VAL A 134 -3.65 7.85 -14.61
N HIS A 135 -3.93 7.59 -15.88
CA HIS A 135 -4.76 8.44 -16.73
C HIS A 135 -5.90 7.62 -17.34
N LEU A 136 -7.14 8.08 -17.17
CA LEU A 136 -8.31 7.44 -17.79
C LEU A 136 -8.19 7.44 -19.33
N SER A 137 -7.77 8.57 -19.91
CA SER A 137 -7.56 8.72 -21.35
C SER A 137 -6.10 8.52 -21.74
N ASN A 138 -5.83 8.19 -23.01
CA ASN A 138 -4.47 8.15 -23.53
C ASN A 138 -3.97 9.58 -23.79
N ILE A 139 -3.13 10.09 -22.89
CA ILE A 139 -2.61 11.47 -22.96
C ILE A 139 -1.71 11.70 -24.19
N PHE A 140 -1.07 10.65 -24.72
CA PHE A 140 -0.21 10.72 -25.90
C PHE A 140 -0.98 10.89 -27.22
N ARG A 141 -2.30 10.64 -27.22
CA ARG A 141 -3.18 10.91 -28.37
C ARG A 141 -3.78 12.31 -28.37
N ARG A 142 -3.45 13.13 -27.37
CA ARG A 142 -3.98 14.49 -27.22
C ARG A 142 -2.95 15.53 -27.64
N ASP A 143 -3.27 16.81 -27.41
CA ASP A 143 -2.43 17.96 -27.69
C ASP A 143 -1.01 17.78 -27.14
N GLN A 144 0.00 18.36 -27.81
CA GLN A 144 1.41 18.20 -27.41
C GLN A 144 1.68 18.55 -25.94
N PHE A 145 1.03 19.59 -25.42
CA PHE A 145 1.20 19.98 -24.02
C PHE A 145 0.70 18.93 -23.01
N ARG A 146 -0.15 17.99 -23.45
CA ARG A 146 -0.63 16.87 -22.62
C ARG A 146 0.27 15.64 -22.68
N GLN A 147 1.28 15.65 -23.52
CA GLN A 147 2.22 14.53 -23.66
C GLN A 147 3.34 14.58 -22.62
N HIS A 148 3.56 15.75 -22.00
CA HIS A 148 4.51 15.93 -20.91
C HIS A 148 3.82 15.77 -19.55
N SER A 149 4.44 15.01 -18.65
CA SER A 149 3.97 14.81 -17.28
C SER A 149 5.13 15.01 -16.30
N TYR A 150 4.94 15.92 -15.35
CA TYR A 150 5.82 16.06 -14.19
C TYR A 150 5.64 14.90 -13.21
N VAL A 151 4.41 14.41 -13.02
CA VAL A 151 4.12 13.29 -12.11
C VAL A 151 4.84 12.01 -12.55
N SER A 152 4.95 11.77 -13.86
CA SER A 152 5.66 10.61 -14.43
C SER A 152 7.13 10.56 -13.99
N LEU A 153 7.75 11.70 -13.65
CA LEU A 153 9.14 11.75 -13.19
C LEU A 153 9.32 11.19 -11.77
N ALA A 154 8.26 11.11 -10.96
CA ALA A 154 8.26 10.48 -9.64
C ALA A 154 7.61 9.08 -9.66
N ALA A 155 6.91 8.71 -10.72
CA ALA A 155 6.15 7.47 -10.79
C ALA A 155 7.07 6.25 -11.02
N THR A 156 6.83 5.18 -10.27
CA THR A 156 7.39 3.84 -10.54
C THR A 156 6.85 3.25 -11.85
N GLY A 157 5.61 3.60 -12.20
CA GLY A 157 4.99 3.20 -13.46
C GLY A 157 3.81 4.09 -13.82
N VAL A 158 3.47 4.11 -15.10
CA VAL A 158 2.39 4.93 -15.66
C VAL A 158 1.41 4.03 -16.42
N ILE A 159 0.13 4.16 -16.13
CA ILE A 159 -0.97 3.47 -16.83
C ILE A 159 -1.86 4.53 -17.46
N CYS A 160 -2.02 4.52 -18.79
CA CYS A 160 -2.86 5.52 -19.47
C CYS A 160 -3.77 4.90 -20.52
N GLY A 161 -4.95 5.50 -20.71
CA GLY A 161 -5.85 5.17 -21.82
C GLY A 161 -6.70 3.91 -21.66
N LEU A 162 -6.74 3.34 -20.46
CA LEU A 162 -7.50 2.12 -20.16
C LEU A 162 -8.79 2.39 -19.37
N GLY A 163 -9.22 3.65 -19.29
CA GLY A 163 -10.40 4.06 -18.50
C GLY A 163 -10.27 3.67 -17.04
N GLY A 164 -11.40 3.39 -16.38
CA GLY A 164 -11.43 2.96 -14.98
C GLY A 164 -10.65 1.67 -14.71
N LYS A 165 -10.46 0.81 -15.71
CA LYS A 165 -9.65 -0.41 -15.56
C LYS A 165 -8.20 -0.10 -15.19
N GLY A 166 -7.69 1.08 -15.57
CA GLY A 166 -6.37 1.53 -15.18
C GLY A 166 -6.16 1.59 -13.67
N TYR A 167 -7.20 1.91 -12.89
CA TYR A 167 -7.12 1.94 -11.42
C TYR A 167 -6.98 0.54 -10.84
N GLU A 168 -7.74 -0.43 -11.35
CA GLU A 168 -7.63 -1.83 -10.91
C GLU A 168 -6.23 -2.41 -11.22
N LEU A 169 -5.70 -2.10 -12.41
CA LEU A 169 -4.35 -2.50 -12.79
C LEU A 169 -3.29 -1.84 -11.91
N ALA A 170 -3.48 -0.57 -11.55
CA ALA A 170 -2.59 0.14 -10.63
C ALA A 170 -2.61 -0.50 -9.23
N VAL A 171 -3.77 -0.92 -8.73
CA VAL A 171 -3.86 -1.66 -7.45
C VAL A 171 -3.10 -2.98 -7.53
N ALA A 172 -3.29 -3.76 -8.58
CA ALA A 172 -2.60 -5.04 -8.74
C ALA A 172 -1.08 -4.85 -8.83
N ALA A 173 -0.62 -3.85 -9.58
CA ALA A 173 0.79 -3.50 -9.68
C ALA A 173 1.36 -3.04 -8.32
N MET A 174 0.61 -2.21 -7.58
CA MET A 174 1.01 -1.76 -6.25
C MET A 174 1.12 -2.94 -5.27
N ALA A 175 0.15 -3.86 -5.27
CA ALA A 175 0.20 -5.05 -4.43
C ALA A 175 1.46 -5.89 -4.69
N ASN A 176 1.84 -6.06 -5.96
CA ASN A 176 3.06 -6.77 -6.33
C ASN A 176 4.33 -6.04 -5.85
N ILE A 177 4.40 -4.72 -6.02
CA ILE A 177 5.52 -3.90 -5.53
C ILE A 177 5.67 -4.06 -4.01
N LEU A 178 4.56 -3.95 -3.27
CA LEU A 178 4.57 -4.07 -1.81
C LEU A 178 4.89 -5.48 -1.30
N ALA A 179 4.58 -6.51 -2.07
CA ALA A 179 4.96 -7.89 -1.77
C ALA A 179 6.47 -8.11 -1.98
N ALA A 180 7.03 -7.57 -3.07
CA ALA A 180 8.45 -7.70 -3.39
C ALA A 180 9.35 -6.99 -2.36
N SER A 181 8.95 -5.83 -1.83
CA SER A 181 9.73 -5.09 -0.83
C SER A 181 9.74 -5.72 0.57
N LYS A 182 8.96 -6.78 0.80
CA LYS A 182 8.95 -7.54 2.07
C LYS A 182 9.88 -8.76 2.05
N ALA A 183 10.36 -9.15 0.87
CA ALA A 183 11.30 -10.26 0.68
C ALA A 183 12.74 -9.76 0.80
#